data_AF-A0A954YTP2-F1
#
_entry.id   AF-A0A954YTP2-F1
#
_cell.length_a   1.000
_cell.length_b   1.000
_cell.length_c   1.000
_cell.angle_alpha   90.00
_cell.angle_beta   90.00
_cell.angle_gamma   90.00
#
_symmetry.space_group_name_H-M   'P 1'
#
loop_
_entity.id
_entity.type
_entity.pdbx_description
1 polymer ?
#
loop_
_entity_poly.entity_id
_entity_poly.type
_entity_poly.pdbx_seq_one_letter_code
_entity_poly.pdbx_strand_id
1 'polypeptide(L)'
;MIKYTMFARNCLLGSLAIGLSPMHVLAEEPSPKPMEEAAAEVVAAIPQIDALADKRMREMSDLLGKLKSFRFSVEIVNDNVEPDGQKIQIGRRSRVEVKRPNGLRVESQGDRGWNKMSVFDGKHFLLHDRGEKVYSIIDAPGTLDEFFQYLFEKYGTSPPLVDFLLDDVHGALTEGADSGALLGDAFVAEKACDHLVFSNDDLEWQIWIEKGPNPLPRKFVITYKDVDVRPQYMAVFREWDTNASLDDARFATTAPADATSVPFERFVDRRSEGDGADQEGDDHGGANHEEADHDAADHGDADHDDADHGAETEN
;
A
#
# COMPACT_ATOMS: atom_id res chain seq x y z
N MET A 1 4.22 -9.18 -18.39
CA MET A 1 5.09 -8.13 -17.83
C MET A 1 4.18 -7.04 -17.33
N ILE A 2 3.95 -7.06 -16.02
CA ILE A 2 3.15 -6.06 -15.33
C ILE A 2 4.00 -4.81 -15.32
N LYS A 3 3.71 -3.85 -16.19
CA LYS A 3 4.40 -2.55 -16.15
C LYS A 3 3.93 -1.83 -14.90
N TYR A 4 4.63 -2.01 -13.79
CA TYR A 4 4.53 -1.15 -12.62
C TYR A 4 5.09 0.21 -12.99
N THR A 5 4.24 1.06 -13.57
CA THR A 5 4.40 2.49 -13.42
C THR A 5 3.47 2.87 -12.28
N MET A 6 3.98 2.82 -11.04
CA MET A 6 3.22 3.36 -9.91
C MET A 6 3.05 4.86 -10.16
N PHE A 7 1.82 5.34 -9.97
CA PHE A 7 1.43 6.70 -10.33
C PHE A 7 2.04 7.73 -9.38
N ALA A 8 2.92 8.57 -9.91
CA ALA A 8 3.21 9.90 -9.38
C ALA A 8 2.13 10.89 -9.82
N ARG A 9 1.61 11.71 -8.91
CA ARG A 9 0.93 12.98 -9.23
C ARG A 9 1.68 14.14 -8.58
N ASN A 10 2.23 14.98 -9.47
CA ASN A 10 2.71 16.36 -9.31
C ASN A 10 2.42 17.07 -7.97
N CYS A 11 3.45 17.72 -7.41
CA CYS A 11 3.35 19.15 -7.09
C CYS A 11 4.70 19.87 -7.08
N LEU A 12 4.63 21.16 -7.44
CA LEU A 12 5.68 22.03 -7.97
C LEU A 12 6.79 22.49 -7.01
N LEU A 13 7.98 22.61 -7.62
CA LEU A 13 9.09 23.55 -7.41
C LEU A 13 8.85 24.78 -6.50
N GLY A 14 9.76 24.96 -5.53
CA GLY A 14 10.07 26.24 -4.90
C GLY A 14 11.54 26.30 -4.49
N SER A 15 12.40 26.82 -5.36
CA SER A 15 13.81 27.11 -5.03
C SER A 15 13.93 28.36 -4.16
N LEU A 16 14.76 28.30 -3.11
CA LEU A 16 15.35 29.50 -2.51
C LEU A 16 16.81 29.26 -2.15
N ALA A 17 17.69 30.00 -2.83
CA ALA A 17 19.13 30.03 -2.59
C ALA A 17 19.48 31.06 -1.52
N ILE A 18 20.30 30.71 -0.52
CA ILE A 18 20.98 31.68 0.35
C ILE A 18 22.39 31.17 0.71
N GLY A 19 23.39 31.93 0.26
CA GLY A 19 24.52 32.42 1.07
C GLY A 19 25.63 31.46 1.50
N LEU A 20 26.76 31.49 0.77
CA LEU A 20 28.06 30.98 1.22
C LEU A 20 28.69 31.91 2.28
N SER A 21 29.25 31.33 3.34
CA SER A 21 30.34 31.92 4.13
C SER A 21 31.31 30.81 4.55
N PRO A 22 32.64 30.98 4.44
CA PRO A 22 33.60 29.95 4.83
C PRO A 22 33.87 30.02 6.34
N MET A 23 33.45 28.99 7.09
CA MET A 23 33.93 28.75 8.45
C MET A 23 35.11 27.76 8.43
N HIS A 24 36.08 28.05 9.29
CA HIS A 24 37.33 27.32 9.46
C HIS A 24 37.11 25.83 9.75
N VAL A 25 37.83 24.99 9.01
CA VAL A 25 37.95 23.55 9.26
C VAL A 25 38.82 23.32 10.50
N LEU A 26 38.20 22.81 11.57
CA LEU A 26 38.90 21.98 12.55
C LEU A 26 38.66 20.52 12.12
N ALA A 27 39.74 19.76 11.97
CA ALA A 27 39.66 18.35 11.60
C ALA A 27 39.03 17.54 12.74
N GLU A 28 37.80 17.11 12.53
CA GLU A 28 37.07 16.17 13.39
C GLU A 28 37.36 14.75 12.88
N GLU A 29 37.80 13.85 13.77
CA GLU A 29 37.96 12.43 13.41
C GLU A 29 36.59 11.84 13.07
N PRO A 30 36.47 11.00 12.01
CA PRO A 30 35.18 10.57 11.51
C PRO A 30 34.48 9.67 12.52
N SER A 31 33.37 10.17 13.07
CA SER A 31 32.39 9.42 13.84
C SER A 31 31.80 8.29 12.97
N PRO A 32 31.52 7.09 13.50
CA PRO A 32 30.96 6.00 12.71
C PRO A 32 29.57 6.39 12.19
N LYS A 33 29.40 6.40 10.85
CA LYS A 33 28.13 6.69 10.19
C LYS A 33 27.03 5.71 10.65
N PRO A 34 25.78 6.18 10.84
CA PRO A 34 24.64 5.30 11.03
C PRO A 34 24.55 4.24 9.92
N MET A 35 24.21 3.01 10.28
CA MET A 35 24.16 1.85 9.36
C MET A 35 23.22 2.06 8.16
N GLU A 36 22.23 2.94 8.30
CA GLU A 36 21.30 3.36 7.24
C GLU A 36 21.97 4.25 6.18
N GLU A 37 22.86 5.16 6.60
CA GLU A 37 23.63 6.02 5.69
C GLU A 37 24.73 5.23 4.97
N ALA A 38 25.31 4.24 5.66
CA ALA A 38 26.26 3.30 5.04
C ALA A 38 25.58 2.37 4.01
N ALA A 39 24.35 1.93 4.25
CA ALA A 39 23.59 1.16 3.27
C ALA A 39 23.23 2.02 2.05
N ALA A 40 22.81 3.27 2.26
CA ALA A 40 22.48 4.20 1.18
C ALA A 40 23.69 4.56 0.29
N GLU A 41 24.88 4.77 0.87
CA GLU A 41 26.11 5.04 0.10
C GLU A 41 26.57 3.83 -0.74
N VAL A 42 26.38 2.61 -0.22
CA VAL A 42 26.72 1.39 -0.98
C VAL A 42 25.80 1.21 -2.19
N VAL A 43 24.51 1.56 -2.07
CA VAL A 43 23.54 1.47 -3.19
C VAL A 43 23.79 2.55 -4.25
N ALA A 44 24.13 3.78 -3.84
CA ALA A 44 24.40 4.89 -4.76
C ALA A 44 25.64 4.69 -5.66
N ALA A 45 26.55 3.78 -5.28
CA ALA A 45 27.80 3.53 -6.00
C ALA A 45 27.72 2.38 -7.03
N ILE A 46 26.58 1.70 -7.16
CA ILE A 46 26.47 0.51 -8.02
C ILE A 46 25.62 0.87 -9.26
N PRO A 47 26.25 1.02 -10.44
CA PRO A 47 25.53 1.52 -11.61
C PRO A 47 24.64 0.48 -12.31
N GLN A 48 24.60 -0.77 -11.82
CA GLN A 48 23.84 -1.90 -12.39
C GLN A 48 23.55 -2.97 -11.32
N ILE A 49 22.66 -3.92 -11.58
CA ILE A 49 22.46 -5.06 -10.67
C ILE A 49 23.72 -5.94 -10.66
N ASP A 50 24.32 -6.14 -9.49
CA ASP A 50 25.43 -7.05 -9.26
C ASP A 50 25.07 -8.49 -9.64
N ALA A 51 26.01 -9.20 -10.30
CA ALA A 51 25.77 -10.53 -10.83
C ALA A 51 25.47 -11.57 -9.74
N LEU A 52 26.03 -11.42 -8.53
CA LEU A 52 25.75 -12.33 -7.42
C LEU A 52 24.36 -12.03 -6.80
N ALA A 53 23.97 -10.77 -6.71
CA ALA A 53 22.61 -10.37 -6.33
C ALA A 53 21.56 -10.94 -7.31
N ASP A 54 21.77 -10.74 -8.62
CA ASP A 54 20.89 -11.28 -9.66
C ASP A 54 20.80 -12.82 -9.59
N LYS A 55 21.95 -13.50 -9.48
CA LYS A 55 22.00 -14.96 -9.33
C LYS A 55 21.19 -15.44 -8.12
N ARG A 56 21.34 -14.79 -6.97
CA ARG A 56 20.61 -15.17 -5.75
C ARG A 56 19.11 -14.90 -5.87
N MET A 57 18.71 -13.79 -6.49
CA MET A 57 17.31 -13.52 -6.80
C MET A 57 16.73 -14.59 -7.74
N ARG A 58 17.46 -14.98 -8.80
CA ARG A 58 17.04 -16.05 -9.73
C ARG A 58 16.86 -17.39 -9.03
N GLU A 59 17.79 -17.80 -8.17
CA GLU A 59 17.69 -19.08 -7.47
C GLU A 59 16.41 -19.18 -6.62
N MET A 60 16.04 -18.12 -5.91
CA MET A 60 14.79 -18.04 -5.17
C MET A 60 13.57 -18.02 -6.10
N SER A 61 13.63 -17.20 -7.15
CA SER A 61 12.53 -17.02 -8.10
C SER A 61 12.22 -18.29 -8.86
N ASP A 62 13.24 -19.01 -9.32
CA ASP A 62 13.13 -20.29 -10.01
C ASP A 62 12.49 -21.37 -9.14
N LEU A 63 12.76 -21.35 -7.82
CA LEU A 63 12.10 -22.25 -6.88
C LEU A 63 10.61 -21.90 -6.80
N LEU A 64 10.28 -20.63 -6.54
CA LEU A 64 8.90 -20.18 -6.35
C LEU A 64 8.04 -20.35 -7.61
N GLY A 65 8.56 -20.00 -8.79
CA GLY A 65 7.85 -20.11 -10.07
C GLY A 65 7.53 -21.57 -10.46
N LYS A 66 8.28 -22.56 -9.93
CA LYS A 66 8.02 -23.99 -10.17
C LYS A 66 6.97 -24.58 -9.24
N LEU A 67 6.65 -23.93 -8.12
CA LEU A 67 5.69 -24.45 -7.15
C LEU A 67 4.28 -24.46 -7.75
N LYS A 68 3.62 -25.63 -7.70
CA LYS A 68 2.23 -25.77 -8.15
C LYS A 68 1.21 -25.54 -7.05
N SER A 69 1.58 -25.84 -5.80
CA SER A 69 0.74 -25.63 -4.63
C SER A 69 1.63 -25.36 -3.43
N PHE A 70 1.41 -24.24 -2.75
CA PHE A 70 2.21 -23.84 -1.62
C PHE A 70 1.43 -22.96 -0.65
N ARG A 71 1.92 -22.87 0.58
CA ARG A 71 1.41 -21.93 1.58
C ARG A 71 2.52 -21.38 2.44
N PHE A 72 2.27 -20.21 3.01
CA PHE A 72 3.14 -19.60 4.01
C PHE A 72 2.32 -18.67 4.92
N SER A 73 2.88 -18.39 6.09
CA SER A 73 2.44 -17.31 6.96
C SER A 73 3.34 -16.10 6.75
N VAL A 74 2.81 -14.88 6.86
CA VAL A 74 3.60 -13.65 6.78
C VAL A 74 3.14 -12.66 7.84
N GLU A 75 4.11 -12.13 8.59
CA GLU A 75 3.93 -11.01 9.51
C GLU A 75 4.28 -9.73 8.76
N ILE A 76 3.33 -8.81 8.68
CA ILE A 76 3.43 -7.57 7.92
C ILE A 76 3.36 -6.41 8.89
N VAL A 77 4.23 -5.42 8.70
CA VAL A 77 4.14 -4.11 9.32
C VAL A 77 4.24 -3.09 8.20
N ASN A 78 3.34 -2.11 8.15
CA ASN A 78 3.44 -0.99 7.24
C ASN A 78 3.34 0.33 8.00
N ASP A 79 4.13 1.32 7.59
CA ASP A 79 4.02 2.69 8.07
C ASP A 79 2.81 3.34 7.38
N ASN A 80 1.91 3.91 8.16
CA ASN A 80 0.93 4.91 7.74
C ASN A 80 1.49 6.28 8.10
N VAL A 81 1.37 7.25 7.20
CA VAL A 81 1.84 8.62 7.43
C VAL A 81 0.63 9.48 7.78
N GLU A 82 0.58 9.98 9.01
CA GLU A 82 -0.46 10.91 9.45
C GLU A 82 -0.23 12.30 8.82
N PRO A 83 -1.25 13.18 8.76
CA PRO A 83 -1.13 14.49 8.11
C PRO A 83 -0.02 15.40 8.67
N ASP A 84 0.42 15.17 9.91
CA ASP A 84 1.53 15.90 10.55
C ASP A 84 2.92 15.30 10.26
N GLY A 85 3.00 14.27 9.41
CA GLY A 85 4.22 13.55 9.05
C GLY A 85 4.62 12.45 10.03
N GLN A 86 3.82 12.19 11.08
CA GLN A 86 4.10 11.09 12.00
C GLN A 86 3.89 9.73 11.31
N LYS A 87 4.88 8.85 11.43
CA LYS A 87 4.78 7.46 10.96
C LYS A 87 4.20 6.56 12.05
N ILE A 88 3.06 5.93 11.77
CA ILE A 88 2.40 4.96 12.63
C ILE A 88 2.52 3.58 12.01
N GLN A 89 3.09 2.63 12.76
CA GLN A 89 3.19 1.25 12.31
C GLN A 89 1.89 0.48 12.54
N ILE A 90 1.37 -0.11 11.48
CA ILE A 90 0.19 -0.97 11.48
C ILE A 90 0.61 -2.40 11.17
N GLY A 91 0.35 -3.30 12.11
CA GLY A 91 0.69 -4.72 12.02
C GLY A 91 -0.47 -5.58 11.53
N ARG A 92 -0.16 -6.61 10.73
CA ARG A 92 -1.08 -7.72 10.42
C ARG A 92 -0.35 -9.02 10.16
N ARG A 93 -0.97 -10.15 10.51
CA ARG A 93 -0.54 -11.49 10.09
C ARG A 93 -1.44 -11.95 8.96
N SER A 94 -0.85 -12.52 7.91
CA SER A 94 -1.60 -13.15 6.82
C SER A 94 -1.16 -14.59 6.62
N ARG A 95 -2.09 -15.46 6.24
CA ARG A 95 -1.84 -16.81 5.74
C ARG A 95 -2.21 -16.83 4.27
N VAL A 96 -1.25 -17.21 3.44
CA VAL A 96 -1.39 -17.24 1.99
C VAL A 96 -1.35 -18.70 1.54
N GLU A 97 -2.35 -19.11 0.77
CA GLU A 97 -2.47 -20.43 0.16
C GLU A 97 -2.64 -20.24 -1.34
N VAL A 98 -1.79 -20.90 -2.13
CA VAL A 98 -1.73 -20.74 -3.59
C VAL A 98 -1.79 -22.12 -4.24
N LYS A 99 -2.64 -22.25 -5.25
CA LYS A 99 -2.74 -23.42 -6.12
C LYS A 99 -2.75 -22.95 -7.57
N ARG A 100 -1.61 -23.05 -8.25
CA ARG A 100 -1.48 -22.62 -9.65
C ARG A 100 -2.35 -23.48 -10.58
N PRO A 101 -2.89 -22.89 -11.67
CA PRO A 101 -2.60 -21.54 -12.13
C PRO A 101 -3.50 -20.44 -11.55
N ASN A 102 -4.53 -20.77 -10.77
CA ASN A 102 -5.67 -19.86 -10.58
C ASN A 102 -6.37 -19.94 -9.20
N GLY A 103 -5.77 -20.59 -8.21
CA GLY A 103 -6.25 -20.63 -6.84
C GLY A 103 -5.41 -19.73 -5.93
N LEU A 104 -6.07 -18.75 -5.29
CA LEU A 104 -5.48 -17.96 -4.22
C LEU A 104 -6.45 -17.85 -3.05
N ARG A 105 -5.94 -18.02 -1.84
CA ARG A 105 -6.65 -17.69 -0.61
C ARG A 105 -5.72 -16.93 0.30
N VAL A 106 -6.17 -15.77 0.78
CA VAL A 106 -5.46 -14.97 1.78
C VAL A 106 -6.39 -14.72 2.94
N GLU A 107 -5.96 -15.10 4.13
CA GLU A 107 -6.64 -14.73 5.38
C GLU A 107 -5.72 -13.81 6.16
N SER A 108 -6.23 -12.66 6.60
CA SER A 108 -5.43 -11.61 7.21
C SER A 108 -6.13 -11.06 8.45
N GLN A 109 -5.39 -10.97 9.56
CA GLN A 109 -5.84 -10.39 10.81
C GLN A 109 -4.78 -9.44 11.37
N GLY A 110 -5.18 -8.28 11.88
CA GLY A 110 -4.24 -7.28 12.37
C GLY A 110 -4.88 -6.20 13.22
N ASP A 111 -4.13 -5.12 13.38
CA ASP A 111 -4.51 -3.96 14.19
C ASP A 111 -5.77 -3.27 13.65
N ARG A 112 -6.34 -2.39 14.48
CA ARG A 112 -7.50 -1.53 14.13
C ARG A 112 -8.69 -2.32 13.54
N GLY A 113 -8.91 -3.55 14.04
CA GLY A 113 -10.02 -4.39 13.61
C GLY A 113 -9.84 -5.05 12.23
N TRP A 114 -8.63 -5.00 11.66
CA TRP A 114 -8.34 -5.65 10.38
C TRP A 114 -8.62 -7.15 10.45
N ASN A 115 -9.63 -7.61 9.71
CA ASN A 115 -9.99 -9.01 9.59
C ASN A 115 -10.58 -9.27 8.21
N LYS A 116 -9.75 -9.71 7.26
CA LYS A 116 -10.12 -9.86 5.85
C LYS A 116 -9.78 -11.24 5.34
N MET A 117 -10.61 -11.73 4.43
CA MET A 117 -10.35 -12.92 3.64
C MET A 117 -10.55 -12.57 2.17
N SER A 118 -9.60 -12.96 1.33
CA SER A 118 -9.78 -12.94 -0.12
C SER A 118 -9.59 -14.33 -0.71
N VAL A 119 -10.35 -14.61 -1.77
CA VAL A 119 -10.34 -15.90 -2.47
C VAL A 119 -10.47 -15.66 -3.96
N PHE A 120 -9.63 -16.32 -4.75
CA PHE A 120 -9.68 -16.36 -6.19
C PHE A 120 -9.78 -17.82 -6.66
N ASP A 121 -10.72 -18.11 -7.54
CA ASP A 121 -11.00 -19.47 -8.05
C ASP A 121 -10.69 -19.65 -9.56
N GLY A 122 -10.12 -18.62 -10.19
CA GLY A 122 -9.87 -18.59 -11.63
C GLY A 122 -11.01 -18.07 -12.48
N LYS A 123 -12.13 -17.68 -11.87
CA LYS A 123 -13.31 -17.10 -12.53
C LYS A 123 -13.81 -15.87 -11.78
N HIS A 124 -13.82 -15.93 -10.46
CA HIS A 124 -14.30 -14.90 -9.57
C HIS A 124 -13.25 -14.60 -8.51
N PHE A 125 -13.26 -13.35 -8.05
CA PHE A 125 -12.53 -12.91 -6.88
C PHE A 125 -13.49 -12.43 -5.81
N LEU A 126 -13.45 -13.07 -4.64
CA LEU A 126 -14.15 -12.64 -3.44
C LEU A 126 -13.17 -11.87 -2.54
N LEU A 127 -13.58 -10.69 -2.09
CA LEU A 127 -12.98 -10.01 -0.96
C LEU A 127 -14.04 -9.83 0.12
N HIS A 128 -13.80 -10.40 1.29
CA HIS A 128 -14.68 -10.34 2.46
C HIS A 128 -13.95 -9.64 3.59
N ASP A 129 -14.45 -8.47 3.98
CA ASP A 129 -14.11 -7.81 5.23
C ASP A 129 -15.01 -8.34 6.34
N ARG A 130 -14.47 -9.26 7.14
CA ARG A 130 -15.18 -9.92 8.24
C ARG A 130 -15.37 -8.97 9.43
N GLY A 131 -14.55 -7.92 9.53
CA GLY A 131 -14.65 -6.91 10.57
C GLY A 131 -15.86 -6.01 10.34
N GLU A 132 -16.00 -5.48 9.13
CA GLU A 132 -17.14 -4.64 8.73
C GLU A 132 -18.38 -5.42 8.27
N LYS A 133 -18.26 -6.75 8.10
CA LYS A 133 -19.31 -7.62 7.57
C LYS A 133 -19.80 -7.14 6.19
N VAL A 134 -18.84 -6.86 5.31
CA VAL A 134 -19.10 -6.51 3.91
C VAL A 134 -18.25 -7.35 2.98
N TYR A 135 -18.75 -7.61 1.77
CA TYR A 135 -18.02 -8.37 0.77
C TYR A 135 -18.26 -7.84 -0.64
N SER A 136 -17.37 -8.19 -1.56
CA SER A 136 -17.58 -8.02 -3.00
C SER A 136 -17.10 -9.26 -3.74
N ILE A 137 -17.83 -9.64 -4.79
CA ILE A 137 -17.44 -10.67 -5.74
C ILE A 137 -17.39 -10.01 -7.11
N ILE A 138 -16.25 -10.15 -7.79
CA ILE A 138 -16.06 -9.65 -9.15
C ILE A 138 -15.69 -10.80 -10.09
N ASP A 139 -16.10 -10.69 -11.35
CA ASP A 139 -15.64 -11.57 -12.41
C ASP A 139 -14.18 -11.23 -12.77
N ALA A 140 -13.33 -12.25 -12.82
CA ALA A 140 -11.92 -12.18 -13.17
C ALA A 140 -11.44 -13.55 -13.72
N PRO A 141 -11.87 -13.98 -14.92
CA PRO A 141 -11.45 -15.25 -15.46
C PRO A 141 -9.96 -15.24 -15.81
N GLY A 142 -9.25 -16.31 -15.47
CA GLY A 142 -7.86 -16.48 -15.91
C GLY A 142 -6.94 -17.13 -14.89
N THR A 143 -5.65 -16.98 -15.14
CA THR A 143 -4.55 -17.32 -14.24
C THR A 143 -4.38 -16.25 -13.15
N LEU A 144 -3.52 -16.52 -12.16
CA LEU A 144 -3.13 -15.53 -11.15
C LEU A 144 -2.48 -14.30 -11.80
N ASP A 145 -1.61 -14.51 -12.78
CA ASP A 145 -0.94 -13.43 -13.51
C ASP A 145 -1.95 -12.53 -14.24
N GLU A 146 -2.94 -13.13 -14.93
CA GLU A 146 -4.03 -12.40 -15.60
C GLU A 146 -4.92 -11.67 -14.59
N PHE A 147 -5.21 -12.31 -13.45
CA PHE A 147 -6.01 -11.73 -12.37
C PHE A 147 -5.36 -10.50 -11.74
N PHE A 148 -4.08 -10.56 -11.39
CA PHE A 148 -3.38 -9.43 -10.79
C PHE A 148 -3.18 -8.29 -11.78
N GLN A 149 -2.93 -8.59 -13.06
CA GLN A 149 -2.93 -7.58 -14.12
C GLN A 149 -4.30 -6.89 -14.21
N TYR A 150 -5.40 -7.66 -14.20
CA TYR A 150 -6.75 -7.11 -14.24
C TYR A 150 -7.04 -6.21 -13.03
N LEU A 151 -6.65 -6.61 -11.82
CA LEU A 151 -6.81 -5.78 -10.62
C LEU A 151 -6.06 -4.45 -10.75
N PHE A 152 -4.83 -4.49 -11.27
CA PHE A 152 -4.04 -3.28 -11.47
C PHE A 152 -4.65 -2.37 -12.54
N GLU A 153 -4.97 -2.90 -13.73
CA GLU A 153 -5.50 -2.11 -14.84
C GLU A 153 -6.87 -1.49 -14.54
N LYS A 154 -7.75 -2.24 -13.88
CA LYS A 154 -9.12 -1.80 -13.64
C LYS A 154 -9.28 -0.97 -12.37
N TYR A 155 -8.54 -1.31 -11.32
CA TYR A 155 -8.74 -0.74 -9.99
C TYR A 155 -7.49 -0.03 -9.45
N GLY A 156 -6.40 0.03 -10.20
CA GLY A 156 -5.15 0.68 -9.75
C GLY A 156 -4.52 0.02 -8.52
N THR A 157 -4.88 -1.24 -8.23
CA THR A 157 -4.44 -1.91 -7.00
C THR A 157 -3.41 -2.99 -7.28
N SER A 158 -2.26 -2.89 -6.61
CA SER A 158 -1.29 -3.98 -6.53
C SER A 158 -0.91 -4.24 -5.07
N PRO A 159 -1.11 -5.45 -4.53
CA PRO A 159 -0.61 -5.82 -3.21
C PRO A 159 0.93 -5.96 -3.20
N PRO A 160 1.66 -5.42 -2.20
CA PRO A 160 3.13 -5.42 -2.21
C PRO A 160 3.84 -6.79 -2.28
N LEU A 161 3.13 -7.89 -2.01
CA LEU A 161 3.69 -9.25 -2.05
C LEU A 161 3.27 -10.05 -3.27
N VAL A 162 2.58 -9.43 -4.23
CA VAL A 162 2.05 -10.12 -5.40
C VAL A 162 3.15 -10.71 -6.28
N ASP A 163 4.32 -10.06 -6.35
CA ASP A 163 5.41 -10.48 -7.24
C ASP A 163 5.95 -11.87 -6.89
N PHE A 164 5.85 -12.28 -5.62
CA PHE A 164 6.20 -13.64 -5.17
C PHE A 164 5.19 -14.72 -5.61
N LEU A 165 4.03 -14.31 -6.13
CA LEU A 165 2.91 -15.18 -6.50
C LEU A 165 2.76 -15.32 -8.03
N LEU A 166 3.54 -14.60 -8.82
CA LEU A 166 3.52 -14.67 -10.28
C LEU A 166 4.34 -15.86 -10.79
N ASP A 167 4.17 -16.22 -12.06
CA ASP A 167 4.96 -17.30 -12.66
C ASP A 167 6.42 -16.86 -12.90
N ASP A 168 6.65 -15.63 -13.34
CA ASP A 168 7.97 -15.01 -13.49
C ASP A 168 8.29 -14.08 -12.31
N VAL A 169 8.64 -14.69 -11.17
CA VAL A 169 8.98 -13.98 -9.94
C VAL A 169 10.25 -13.13 -10.10
N HIS A 170 11.22 -13.59 -10.90
CA HIS A 170 12.49 -12.86 -11.10
C HIS A 170 12.24 -11.58 -11.88
N GLY A 171 11.51 -11.71 -13.00
CA GLY A 171 11.08 -10.55 -13.79
C GLY A 171 10.32 -9.57 -12.92
N ALA A 172 9.33 -10.02 -12.16
CA ALA A 172 8.53 -9.13 -11.31
C ALA A 172 9.33 -8.38 -10.24
N LEU A 173 10.31 -9.02 -9.59
CA LEU A 173 11.12 -8.41 -8.52
C LEU A 173 12.34 -7.61 -8.99
N THR A 174 12.69 -7.67 -10.28
CA THR A 174 13.86 -6.97 -10.85
C THR A 174 13.51 -6.05 -12.01
N GLU A 175 12.29 -6.11 -12.53
CA GLU A 175 11.80 -5.20 -13.57
C GLU A 175 11.88 -3.76 -13.08
N GLY A 176 12.60 -2.92 -13.83
CA GLY A 176 12.77 -1.50 -13.52
C GLY A 176 13.78 -1.19 -12.41
N ALA A 177 14.51 -2.17 -11.86
CA ALA A 177 15.60 -1.89 -10.92
C ALA A 177 16.81 -1.28 -11.65
N ASP A 178 17.30 -0.15 -11.15
CA ASP A 178 18.49 0.54 -11.68
C ASP A 178 19.78 -0.06 -11.09
N SER A 179 19.73 -0.46 -9.81
CA SER A 179 20.85 -1.05 -9.11
C SER A 179 20.41 -2.20 -8.19
N GLY A 180 21.37 -3.07 -7.86
CA GLY A 180 21.15 -4.14 -6.91
C GLY A 180 22.45 -4.75 -6.42
N ALA A 181 22.47 -5.21 -5.17
CA ALA A 181 23.68 -5.67 -4.51
C ALA A 181 23.39 -6.81 -3.51
N LEU A 182 24.35 -7.73 -3.37
CA LEU A 182 24.39 -8.66 -2.25
C LEU A 182 25.19 -8.00 -1.12
N LEU A 183 24.52 -7.64 -0.03
CA LEU A 183 25.11 -6.98 1.13
C LEU A 183 25.85 -7.96 2.06
N GLY A 184 25.47 -9.24 2.02
CA GLY A 184 26.17 -10.31 2.72
C GLY A 184 25.27 -11.11 3.64
N ASP A 185 25.89 -11.70 4.67
CA ASP A 185 25.27 -12.69 5.55
C ASP A 185 24.30 -12.06 6.55
N ALA A 186 23.16 -12.70 6.73
CA ALA A 186 22.14 -12.31 7.69
C ALA A 186 21.50 -13.51 8.38
N PHE A 187 20.75 -13.27 9.45
CA PHE A 187 19.99 -14.29 10.15
C PHE A 187 18.57 -13.78 10.44
N VAL A 188 17.57 -14.40 9.82
CA VAL A 188 16.16 -13.96 9.86
C VAL A 188 15.25 -15.16 10.02
N ALA A 189 14.27 -15.07 10.92
CA ALA A 189 13.31 -16.15 11.19
C ALA A 189 14.00 -17.52 11.41
N GLU A 190 15.08 -17.51 12.19
CA GLU A 190 15.89 -18.69 12.55
C GLU A 190 16.65 -19.33 11.37
N LYS A 191 16.80 -18.61 10.26
CA LYS A 191 17.49 -19.07 9.04
C LYS A 191 18.66 -18.18 8.67
N ALA A 192 19.79 -18.80 8.32
CA ALA A 192 20.88 -18.09 7.67
C ALA A 192 20.43 -17.64 6.27
N CYS A 193 20.65 -16.37 5.95
CA CYS A 193 20.18 -15.74 4.72
C CYS A 193 21.31 -14.96 4.04
N ASP A 194 21.19 -14.77 2.73
CA ASP A 194 21.83 -13.67 2.03
C ASP A 194 20.89 -12.46 2.04
N HIS A 195 21.44 -11.29 2.35
CA HIS A 195 20.73 -10.02 2.30
C HIS A 195 21.06 -9.30 1.00
N LEU A 196 20.03 -8.99 0.22
CA LEU A 196 20.13 -8.25 -1.03
C LEU A 196 19.36 -6.93 -0.91
N VAL A 197 19.81 -5.93 -1.64
CA VAL A 197 19.14 -4.63 -1.80
C VAL A 197 19.04 -4.29 -3.28
N PHE A 198 17.98 -3.61 -3.67
CA PHE A 198 17.70 -3.12 -5.01
C PHE A 198 17.08 -1.72 -4.90
N SER A 199 17.26 -0.90 -5.93
CA SER A 199 16.59 0.40 -5.99
C SER A 199 16.32 0.82 -7.42
N ASN A 200 15.26 1.60 -7.60
CA ASN A 200 14.98 2.44 -8.77
C ASN A 200 14.59 3.84 -8.29
N ASP A 201 14.21 4.77 -9.16
CA ASP A 201 13.87 6.15 -8.76
C ASP A 201 12.81 6.25 -7.64
N ASP A 202 11.79 5.40 -7.64
CA ASP A 202 10.63 5.49 -6.75
C ASP A 202 10.78 4.64 -5.48
N LEU A 203 11.47 3.51 -5.56
CA LEU A 203 11.54 2.50 -4.51
C LEU A 203 12.97 2.10 -4.18
N GLU A 204 13.17 1.73 -2.92
CA GLU A 204 14.25 0.84 -2.52
C GLU A 204 13.62 -0.40 -1.90
N TRP A 205 14.08 -1.59 -2.26
CA TRP A 205 13.64 -2.81 -1.61
C TRP A 205 14.78 -3.72 -1.21
N GLN A 206 14.59 -4.40 -0.10
CA GLN A 206 15.54 -5.33 0.48
C GLN A 206 14.89 -6.69 0.64
N ILE A 207 15.65 -7.75 0.40
CA ILE A 207 15.18 -9.13 0.52
C ILE A 207 16.22 -10.00 1.22
N TRP A 208 15.75 -10.87 2.11
CA TRP A 208 16.57 -11.87 2.79
C TRP A 208 16.19 -13.25 2.26
N ILE A 209 17.12 -13.92 1.59
CA ILE A 209 16.91 -15.22 0.94
C ILE A 209 17.63 -16.30 1.73
N GLU A 210 16.92 -17.35 2.15
CA GLU A 210 17.51 -18.46 2.92
C GLU A 210 18.66 -19.12 2.16
N LYS A 211 19.77 -19.37 2.86
CA LYS A 211 20.90 -20.13 2.32
C LYS A 211 20.59 -21.62 2.32
N GLY A 212 21.07 -22.29 1.28
CA GLY A 212 21.00 -23.76 1.16
C GLY A 212 20.12 -24.20 -0.01
N PRO A 213 19.63 -25.44 0.01
CA PRO A 213 18.92 -26.03 -1.14
C PRO A 213 17.52 -25.46 -1.37
N ASN A 214 16.96 -24.75 -0.38
CA ASN A 214 15.61 -24.17 -0.45
C ASN A 214 15.70 -22.64 -0.27
N PRO A 215 16.11 -21.87 -1.29
CA PRO A 215 16.24 -20.41 -1.23
C PRO A 215 14.87 -19.74 -1.16
N LEU A 216 14.26 -19.72 0.02
CA LEU A 216 12.96 -19.08 0.26
C LEU A 216 13.17 -17.67 0.78
N PRO A 217 12.30 -16.70 0.43
CA PRO A 217 12.33 -15.39 1.05
C PRO A 217 11.93 -15.51 2.52
N ARG A 218 12.66 -14.80 3.38
CA ARG A 218 12.48 -14.77 4.83
C ARG A 218 12.09 -13.40 5.35
N LYS A 219 12.53 -12.34 4.68
CA LYS A 219 12.07 -10.98 4.92
C LYS A 219 12.10 -10.20 3.61
N PHE A 220 11.20 -9.25 3.50
CA PHE A 220 11.11 -8.28 2.42
C PHE A 220 10.78 -6.91 3.00
N VAL A 221 11.47 -5.87 2.55
CA VAL A 221 11.22 -4.48 2.96
C VAL A 221 11.14 -3.64 1.69
N ILE A 222 10.15 -2.75 1.62
CA ILE A 222 10.06 -1.71 0.61
C ILE A 222 10.09 -0.36 1.34
N THR A 223 10.92 0.54 0.86
CA THR A 223 10.93 1.96 1.21
C THR A 223 10.41 2.75 0.02
N TYR A 224 9.34 3.52 0.21
CA TYR A 224 8.78 4.40 -0.82
C TYR A 224 9.54 5.74 -0.78
N LYS A 225 10.32 6.05 -1.81
CA LYS A 225 11.23 7.22 -1.83
C LYS A 225 10.54 8.49 -2.28
N ASP A 226 9.43 8.34 -3.01
CA ASP A 226 8.59 9.38 -3.58
C ASP A 226 7.58 9.97 -2.59
N VAL A 227 7.35 9.30 -1.46
CA VAL A 227 6.49 9.77 -0.38
C VAL A 227 7.35 10.45 0.71
N ASP A 228 6.88 11.62 1.17
CA ASP A 228 7.48 12.33 2.29
C ASP A 228 7.66 11.40 3.51
N VAL A 229 8.73 11.64 4.29
CA VAL A 229 9.17 10.80 5.42
C VAL A 229 9.47 9.32 5.12
N ARG A 230 9.45 8.93 3.84
CA ARG A 230 9.85 7.62 3.30
C ARG A 230 9.29 6.45 4.12
N PRO A 231 7.96 6.23 4.05
CA PRO A 231 7.33 5.14 4.78
C PRO A 231 7.85 3.78 4.30
N GLN A 232 7.74 2.79 5.18
CA GLN A 232 8.19 1.43 4.89
C GLN A 232 7.06 0.41 4.96
N TYR A 233 7.16 -0.60 4.09
CA TYR A 233 6.44 -1.85 4.19
C TYR A 233 7.42 -2.96 4.51
N MET A 234 7.16 -3.75 5.55
CA MET A 234 7.98 -4.90 5.94
C MET A 234 7.13 -6.15 6.02
N ALA A 235 7.64 -7.24 5.46
CA ALA A 235 7.05 -8.58 5.53
C ALA A 235 8.10 -9.60 6.01
N VAL A 236 7.76 -10.41 7.01
CA VAL A 236 8.57 -11.53 7.50
C VAL A 236 7.84 -12.83 7.22
N PHE A 237 8.44 -13.67 6.39
CA PHE A 237 7.84 -14.92 5.91
C PHE A 237 8.18 -16.09 6.85
N ARG A 238 7.16 -16.87 7.20
CA ARG A 238 7.25 -18.02 8.11
C ARG A 238 6.49 -19.21 7.54
N GLU A 239 6.77 -20.39 8.11
CA GLU A 239 5.95 -21.59 7.90
C GLU A 239 5.73 -21.97 6.42
N TRP A 240 6.75 -21.78 5.58
CA TRP A 240 6.71 -22.20 4.19
C TRP A 240 6.47 -23.71 4.08
N ASP A 241 5.48 -24.07 3.27
CA ASP A 241 5.17 -25.42 2.83
C ASP A 241 5.05 -25.39 1.31
N THR A 242 6.10 -25.83 0.63
CA THR A 242 6.30 -25.70 -0.83
C THR A 242 5.62 -26.81 -1.63
N ASN A 243 4.96 -27.76 -0.95
CA ASN A 243 4.22 -28.85 -1.57
C ASN A 243 2.90 -29.08 -0.83
N ALA A 244 2.19 -27.98 -0.57
CA ALA A 244 1.00 -28.00 0.26
C ALA A 244 -0.12 -28.79 -0.43
N SER A 245 -0.74 -29.73 0.31
CA SER A 245 -1.95 -30.41 -0.15
C SER A 245 -3.17 -29.53 0.11
N LEU A 246 -3.63 -28.81 -0.91
CA LEU A 246 -4.74 -27.86 -0.83
C LEU A 246 -5.97 -28.38 -1.57
N ASP A 247 -7.06 -28.54 -0.83
CA ASP A 247 -8.36 -28.94 -1.35
C ASP A 247 -9.03 -27.80 -2.14
N ASP A 248 -9.71 -28.13 -3.24
CA ASP A 248 -10.33 -27.14 -4.12
C ASP A 248 -11.43 -26.33 -3.43
N ALA A 249 -12.12 -26.90 -2.43
CA ALA A 249 -13.17 -26.20 -1.70
C ALA A 249 -12.64 -24.99 -0.91
N ARG A 250 -11.34 -24.92 -0.63
CA ARG A 250 -10.71 -23.74 0.01
C ARG A 250 -10.76 -22.49 -0.85
N PHE A 251 -10.83 -22.68 -2.16
CA PHE A 251 -10.85 -21.61 -3.16
C PHE A 251 -12.25 -21.25 -3.63
N ALA A 252 -13.31 -21.78 -3.02
CA ALA A 252 -14.68 -21.42 -3.39
C ALA A 252 -15.00 -19.95 -3.03
N THR A 253 -15.45 -19.18 -4.02
CA THR A 253 -15.91 -17.80 -3.86
C THR A 253 -17.40 -17.74 -3.55
N THR A 254 -17.79 -18.29 -2.40
CA THR A 254 -19.19 -18.28 -1.95
C THR A 254 -19.50 -16.99 -1.21
N ALA A 255 -20.63 -16.35 -1.54
CA ALA A 255 -21.12 -15.20 -0.81
C ALA A 255 -21.32 -15.54 0.68
N PRO A 256 -20.71 -14.78 1.62
CA PRO A 256 -20.95 -14.96 3.04
C PRO A 256 -22.40 -14.63 3.42
N ALA A 257 -23.01 -15.46 4.26
CA ALA A 257 -24.41 -15.30 4.67
C ALA A 257 -24.62 -14.14 5.66
N ASP A 258 -23.57 -13.71 6.35
CA ASP A 258 -23.57 -12.75 7.44
C ASP A 258 -22.98 -11.38 7.07
N ALA A 259 -22.84 -11.09 5.78
CA ALA A 259 -22.26 -9.85 5.27
C ALA A 259 -23.04 -9.26 4.10
N THR A 260 -22.90 -7.93 3.94
CA THR A 260 -23.59 -7.15 2.90
C THR A 260 -22.71 -7.00 1.66
N SER A 261 -23.28 -7.17 0.46
CA SER A 261 -22.55 -6.92 -0.79
C SER A 261 -22.32 -5.43 -1.01
N VAL A 262 -21.10 -5.06 -1.41
CA VAL A 262 -20.69 -3.70 -1.76
C VAL A 262 -19.91 -3.70 -3.08
N PRO A 263 -19.83 -2.58 -3.81
CA PRO A 263 -18.93 -2.44 -4.95
C PRO A 263 -17.47 -2.68 -4.54
N PHE A 264 -16.66 -3.20 -5.44
CA PHE A 264 -15.27 -3.55 -5.14
C PHE A 264 -14.42 -2.30 -4.85
N GLU A 265 -14.76 -1.19 -5.50
CA GLU A 265 -14.14 0.13 -5.38
C GLU A 265 -14.08 0.60 -3.91
N ARG A 266 -15.10 0.25 -3.10
CA ARG A 266 -15.12 0.53 -1.65
C ARG A 266 -13.90 -0.04 -0.92
N PHE A 267 -13.32 -1.13 -1.40
CA PHE A 267 -12.13 -1.73 -0.79
C PHE A 267 -10.81 -1.12 -1.25
N VAL A 268 -10.84 -0.40 -2.36
CA VAL A 268 -9.69 0.29 -2.95
C VAL A 268 -9.58 1.69 -2.36
N ASP A 269 -10.70 2.43 -2.34
CA ASP A 269 -10.80 3.79 -1.80
C ASP A 269 -10.46 3.81 -0.30
N ARG A 270 -10.81 2.77 0.46
CA ARG A 270 -10.48 2.74 1.89
C ARG A 270 -8.99 2.47 2.19
N ARG A 271 -8.12 2.28 1.18
CA ARG A 271 -6.67 2.46 1.42
C ARG A 271 -6.33 3.94 1.62
N SER A 272 -7.03 4.87 0.98
CA SER A 272 -6.91 6.29 1.30
C SER A 272 -7.64 6.67 2.58
N GLU A 273 -8.76 6.02 2.94
CA GLU A 273 -9.46 6.35 4.20
C GLU A 273 -8.86 5.70 5.47
N GLY A 274 -7.79 4.92 5.32
CA GLY A 274 -6.87 4.58 6.41
C GLY A 274 -5.74 5.60 6.60
N ASP A 275 -5.70 6.61 5.74
CA ASP A 275 -4.73 7.70 5.67
C ASP A 275 -5.49 9.04 5.71
N GLY A 276 -5.77 9.55 6.91
CA GLY A 276 -6.27 10.91 7.08
C GLY A 276 -7.77 11.10 6.77
N ALA A 277 -8.42 11.87 7.63
CA ALA A 277 -9.82 12.22 7.51
C ALA A 277 -10.01 13.36 6.47
N ASP A 278 -10.66 13.07 5.36
CA ASP A 278 -11.32 14.10 4.55
C ASP A 278 -12.81 14.11 4.91
N GLN A 279 -13.15 14.83 5.99
CA GLN A 279 -14.46 15.48 6.06
C GLN A 279 -14.31 16.85 5.42
N GLU A 280 -14.59 16.94 4.11
CA GLU A 280 -14.97 18.21 3.52
C GLU A 280 -16.26 18.67 4.21
N GLY A 281 -16.11 19.68 5.07
CA GLY A 281 -17.23 20.46 5.55
C GLY A 281 -17.83 21.21 4.37
N ASP A 282 -19.09 20.92 4.06
CA ASP A 282 -19.96 21.78 3.27
C ASP A 282 -20.05 23.16 3.96
N ASP A 283 -19.19 24.10 3.56
CA ASP A 283 -19.37 25.53 3.84
C ASP A 283 -20.19 26.17 2.71
N HIS A 284 -21.50 26.12 2.89
CA HIS A 284 -22.43 27.02 2.23
C HIS A 284 -22.99 28.00 3.25
N GLY A 285 -22.45 29.22 3.28
CA GLY A 285 -22.98 30.26 4.14
C GLY A 285 -22.29 31.61 4.02
N GLY A 286 -22.13 32.15 2.81
CA GLY A 286 -21.74 33.55 2.63
C GLY A 286 -22.76 34.51 3.24
N ALA A 287 -22.29 35.44 4.08
CA ALA A 287 -23.00 36.68 4.38
C ALA A 287 -21.97 37.77 4.70
N ASN A 288 -21.90 38.74 3.78
CA ASN A 288 -21.08 39.94 3.88
C ASN A 288 -21.46 40.78 5.11
N HIS A 289 -20.42 41.28 5.77
CA HIS A 289 -20.49 42.46 6.62
C HIS A 289 -20.71 43.69 5.74
N GLU A 290 -21.72 44.49 6.03
CA GLU A 290 -21.75 45.89 5.61
C GLU A 290 -22.20 46.75 6.80
N GLU A 291 -21.39 47.77 7.05
CA GLU A 291 -21.43 48.69 8.18
C GLU A 291 -22.74 49.50 8.23
N ALA A 292 -23.24 49.68 9.44
CA ALA A 292 -24.27 50.67 9.74
C ALA A 292 -23.58 52.00 10.07
N ASP A 293 -23.93 53.06 9.34
CA ASP A 293 -23.73 54.42 9.82
C ASP A 293 -24.93 55.31 9.47
N HIS A 294 -25.18 56.23 10.40
CA HIS A 294 -26.33 57.12 10.59
C HIS A 294 -26.67 58.05 9.41
N ASP A 295 -27.97 58.36 9.18
CA ASP A 295 -28.60 59.64 9.57
C ASP A 295 -29.99 59.91 8.96
N ALA A 296 -30.80 60.57 9.80
CA ALA A 296 -31.84 61.60 9.55
C ALA A 296 -33.03 61.41 8.57
N ALA A 297 -34.21 61.55 9.21
CA ALA A 297 -35.53 62.00 8.75
C ALA A 297 -35.65 62.84 7.47
N ASP A 298 -36.72 62.65 6.68
CA ASP A 298 -37.80 63.66 6.54
C ASP A 298 -39.05 63.16 5.76
N HIS A 299 -40.19 63.72 6.15
CA HIS A 299 -41.60 63.72 5.69
C HIS A 299 -42.14 63.03 4.42
N GLY A 300 -43.41 62.60 4.51
CA GLY A 300 -44.37 62.68 3.40
C GLY A 300 -45.63 61.79 3.50
N ASP A 301 -46.75 62.40 3.88
CA ASP A 301 -48.13 61.89 4.01
C ASP A 301 -48.70 60.99 2.88
N ALA A 302 -49.62 60.08 3.24
CA ALA A 302 -51.08 60.26 3.00
C ALA A 302 -51.87 58.93 3.12
N ASP A 303 -52.84 58.92 4.05
CA ASP A 303 -54.23 58.47 3.97
C ASP A 303 -54.62 57.29 3.03
N HIS A 304 -55.27 56.25 3.56
CA HIS A 304 -56.75 56.19 3.71
C HIS A 304 -57.24 54.76 4.09
N ASP A 305 -58.26 54.77 4.92
CA ASP A 305 -59.38 53.82 5.05
C ASP A 305 -59.26 52.44 5.74
N ASP A 306 -59.91 52.44 6.91
CA ASP A 306 -60.62 51.38 7.61
C ASP A 306 -61.45 50.45 6.71
N ALA A 307 -61.41 49.14 6.99
CA ALA A 307 -62.60 48.30 7.01
C ALA A 307 -62.39 47.02 7.82
N ASP A 308 -63.12 47.00 8.92
CA ASP A 308 -63.44 45.96 9.88
C ASP A 308 -64.19 44.75 9.27
N HIS A 309 -63.94 43.57 9.85
CA HIS A 309 -64.86 42.45 10.12
C HIS A 309 -64.44 41.06 9.63
N GLY A 310 -64.51 40.10 10.57
CA GLY A 310 -64.96 38.75 10.28
C GLY A 310 -64.13 37.63 10.90
N ALA A 311 -64.47 37.28 12.14
CA ALA A 311 -64.07 36.04 12.81
C ALA A 311 -64.86 34.81 12.28
N GLU A 312 -64.55 33.65 12.88
CA GLU A 312 -65.22 32.33 12.85
C GLU A 312 -64.53 31.27 11.97
N THR A 313 -63.70 30.38 12.52
CA THR A 313 -63.94 29.15 13.32
C THR A 313 -64.36 27.92 12.50
N GLU A 314 -63.53 26.89 12.64
CA GLU A 314 -63.83 25.44 12.72
C GLU A 314 -64.92 24.83 11.83
N ASN A 315 -64.48 23.91 10.96
CA ASN A 315 -64.82 22.49 11.09
C ASN A 315 -63.76 21.60 10.42
#